data_AF-A0A258ECQ9-F1
#
_entry.id   AF-A0A258ECQ9-F1
#
_cell.length_a   1.000
_cell.length_b   1.000
_cell.length_c   1.000
_cell.angle_alpha   90.00
_cell.angle_beta   90.00
_cell.angle_gamma   90.00
#
_symmetry.space_group_name_H-M   'P 1'
#
loop_
_entity.id
_entity.type
_entity.pdbx_description
1 polymer ?
#
loop_
_entity_poly.entity_id
_entity_poly.type
_entity_poly.pdbx_seq_one_letter_code
_entity_poly.pdbx_strand_id
1 'polypeptide(L)'
;DHIYGRISIALDPERPHVLVKEAQLYVDHLKKEFQKLIPEANAKQEAFLEKFRKNLQSGLDYYQNLVEEFTIDSEEMITKIKDQLAELKAELEGLKAVSVV
;
A
#
# COMPACT_ATOMS: atom_id res chain seq x y z
N ASP A 1 12.36 19.34 32.48
CA ASP A 1 10.94 19.50 32.84
C ASP A 1 10.33 20.52 31.87
N HIS A 2 9.49 20.24 30.87
CA HIS A 2 8.54 19.19 30.53
C HIS A 2 8.85 18.59 29.15
N ILE A 3 9.05 17.27 29.06
CA ILE A 3 9.28 16.53 27.80
C ILE A 3 8.06 15.65 27.44
N TYR A 4 6.90 15.95 28.03
CA TYR A 4 5.63 15.28 27.78
C TYR A 4 4.49 16.30 27.89
N GLY A 5 4.52 17.31 27.03
CA GLY A 5 3.39 18.21 26.80
C GLY A 5 2.81 17.88 25.45
N ARG A 6 1.75 17.07 25.44
CA ARG A 6 0.93 16.66 24.29
C ARG A 6 1.06 17.65 23.13
N ILE A 7 1.92 17.31 22.15
CA ILE A 7 1.80 17.92 20.84
C ILE A 7 0.52 17.30 20.31
N SER A 8 -0.59 18.02 20.49
CA SER A 8 -1.76 17.88 19.64
C SER A 8 -1.30 18.28 18.25
N ILE A 9 -0.53 17.39 17.60
CA ILE A 9 -0.35 17.44 16.16
C ILE A 9 -1.78 17.43 15.70
N ALA A 10 -2.26 18.54 15.14
CA ALA A 10 -3.54 18.56 14.47
C ALA A 10 -3.44 17.45 13.43
N LEU A 11 -3.97 16.28 13.80
CA LEU A 11 -3.99 15.11 12.97
C LEU A 11 -4.92 15.54 11.87
N ASP A 12 -4.31 15.89 10.75
CA ASP A 12 -5.02 16.22 9.53
C ASP A 12 -6.09 15.12 9.35
N PRO A 13 -7.39 15.47 9.35
CA PRO A 13 -8.46 14.48 9.37
C PRO A 13 -8.45 13.61 8.09
N GLU A 14 -7.74 14.06 7.06
CA GLU A 14 -7.53 13.34 5.81
C GLU A 14 -6.25 12.49 5.82
N ARG A 15 -5.40 12.60 6.86
CA ARG A 15 -4.16 11.84 6.97
C ARG A 15 -4.47 10.34 7.00
N PRO A 16 -4.00 9.57 6.00
CA PRO A 16 -4.16 8.14 6.01
C PRO A 16 -3.37 7.52 7.17
N HIS A 17 -3.84 6.37 7.65
CA HIS A 17 -3.13 5.59 8.65
C HIS A 17 -1.73 5.22 8.13
N VAL A 18 -0.77 5.05 9.05
CA VAL A 18 0.64 4.80 8.68
C VAL A 18 0.81 3.58 7.78
N LEU A 19 0.04 2.51 8.04
CA LEU A 19 0.03 1.29 7.21
C LEU A 19 -0.44 1.55 5.79
N VAL A 20 -1.53 2.32 5.65
CA VAL A 20 -2.08 2.71 4.33
C VAL A 20 -1.05 3.56 3.58
N LYS A 21 -0.41 4.51 4.26
CA LYS A 21 0.57 5.39 3.62
C LYS A 21 1.79 4.61 3.12
N GLU A 22 2.28 3.66 3.90
CA GLU A 22 3.38 2.78 3.51
C GLU A 22 2.99 1.92 2.30
N ALA A 23 1.81 1.28 2.34
CA ALA A 23 1.30 0.50 1.21
C ALA A 23 1.19 1.34 -0.07
N GLN A 24 0.67 2.58 0.04
CA GLN A 24 0.55 3.49 -1.10
C GLN A 24 1.92 3.84 -1.69
N LEU A 25 2.93 4.13 -0.86
CA LEU A 25 4.30 4.38 -1.32
C LEU A 25 4.88 3.20 -2.09
N TYR A 26 4.62 1.97 -1.65
CA TYR A 26 5.07 0.77 -2.35
C TYR A 26 4.34 0.55 -3.68
N VAL A 27 3.01 0.77 -3.74
CA VAL A 27 2.25 0.70 -5.00
C VAL A 27 2.74 1.74 -6.00
N ASP A 28 2.94 2.98 -5.56
CA ASP A 28 3.52 4.07 -6.37
C ASP A 28 4.92 3.72 -6.90
N HIS A 29 5.76 3.14 -6.04
CA HIS A 29 7.09 2.70 -6.45
C HIS A 29 6.99 1.61 -7.52
N LEU A 30 6.18 0.58 -7.31
CA LEU A 30 5.98 -0.49 -8.28
C LEU A 30 5.49 0.04 -9.64
N LYS A 31 4.52 0.96 -9.64
CA LYS A 31 4.04 1.63 -10.87
C LYS A 31 5.17 2.32 -11.63
N LYS A 32 6.01 3.08 -10.92
CA LYS A 32 7.16 3.76 -11.53
C LYS A 32 8.17 2.78 -12.11
N GLU A 33 8.39 1.64 -11.45
CA GLU A 33 9.28 0.61 -11.96
C GLU A 33 8.69 -0.07 -13.22
N PHE A 34 7.39 -0.30 -13.28
CA PHE A 34 6.72 -0.77 -14.51
C PHE A 34 6.84 0.23 -15.66
N GLN A 35 6.70 1.54 -15.40
CA GLN A 35 6.86 2.58 -16.44
C GLN A 35 8.29 2.71 -16.98
N LYS A 36 9.29 2.31 -16.18
CA LYS A 36 10.70 2.30 -16.58
C LYS A 36 11.09 1.06 -17.40
N LEU A 37 10.22 0.06 -17.49
CA LEU A 37 10.44 -1.06 -18.41
C LEU A 37 10.38 -0.55 -19.84
N ILE A 38 11.55 -0.42 -20.45
CA ILE A 38 11.71 -0.25 -21.89
C ILE A 38 11.33 -1.57 -22.59
N PRO A 39 10.80 -1.54 -23.83
CA PRO A 39 10.33 -2.73 -24.55
C PRO A 39 11.43 -3.78 -24.84
N GLU A 40 12.70 -3.42 -24.69
CA GLU A 40 13.85 -4.36 -24.70
C GLU A 40 14.11 -5.00 -23.32
N ALA A 41 13.14 -4.91 -22.41
CA ALA A 41 13.28 -5.36 -21.02
C ALA A 41 13.69 -6.82 -20.94
N ASN A 42 14.69 -7.04 -20.10
CA ASN A 42 15.29 -8.33 -19.83
C ASN A 42 14.29 -9.15 -18.99
N ALA A 43 13.91 -10.36 -19.39
CA ALA A 43 12.91 -11.22 -18.70
C ALA A 43 13.12 -11.34 -17.17
N LYS A 44 14.36 -11.12 -16.70
CA LYS A 44 14.72 -11.02 -15.29
C LYS A 44 14.05 -9.85 -14.56
N GLN A 45 13.92 -8.69 -15.19
CA GLN A 45 13.27 -7.50 -14.63
C GLN A 45 11.76 -7.68 -14.53
N GLU A 46 11.13 -8.28 -15.54
CA GLU A 46 9.71 -8.63 -15.50
C GLU A 46 9.42 -9.63 -14.36
N ALA A 47 10.23 -10.69 -14.24
CA ALA A 47 10.10 -11.65 -13.15
C ALA A 47 10.31 -11.00 -11.76
N PHE A 48 11.22 -10.03 -11.65
CA PHE A 48 11.41 -9.27 -10.41
C PHE A 48 10.17 -8.43 -10.07
N LEU A 49 9.60 -7.71 -11.03
CA LEU A 49 8.42 -6.88 -10.84
C LEU A 49 7.18 -7.70 -10.54
N GLU A 50 7.02 -8.86 -11.19
CA GLU A 50 5.94 -9.79 -10.86
C GLU A 50 6.10 -10.33 -9.43
N LYS A 51 7.31 -10.71 -9.01
CA LYS A 51 7.57 -11.14 -7.63
C LYS A 51 7.28 -10.03 -6.64
N PHE A 52 7.71 -8.81 -6.92
CA PHE A 52 7.44 -7.65 -6.08
C PHE A 52 5.92 -7.41 -5.97
N ARG A 53 5.21 -7.42 -7.09
CA ARG A 53 3.75 -7.30 -7.11
C ARG A 53 3.06 -8.35 -6.25
N LYS A 54 3.42 -9.63 -6.40
CA LYS A 54 2.87 -10.73 -5.58
C LYS A 54 3.14 -10.52 -4.09
N ASN A 55 4.36 -10.14 -3.73
CA ASN A 55 4.70 -9.85 -2.33
C ASN A 55 3.88 -8.68 -1.77
N LEU A 56 3.69 -7.62 -2.56
CA LEU A 56 2.90 -6.45 -2.15
C LEU A 56 1.42 -6.82 -1.97
N GLN A 57 0.88 -7.67 -2.85
CA GLN A 57 -0.48 -8.20 -2.72
C GLN A 57 -0.64 -9.02 -1.43
N SER A 58 0.32 -9.88 -1.10
CA SER A 58 0.31 -10.62 0.17
C SER A 58 0.46 -9.69 1.38
N GLY A 59 1.26 -8.62 1.28
CA GLY A 59 1.40 -7.63 2.34
C GLY A 59 0.11 -6.84 2.60
N LEU A 60 -0.60 -6.44 1.53
CA LEU A 60 -1.91 -5.80 1.64
C LEU A 60 -2.95 -6.72 2.29
N ASP A 61 -2.96 -7.99 1.92
CA ASP A 61 -3.84 -9.00 2.52
C ASP A 61 -3.55 -9.17 4.03
N TYR A 62 -2.27 -9.25 4.38
CA TYR A 62 -1.85 -9.28 5.78
C TYR A 62 -2.31 -8.04 6.55
N TYR A 63 -2.19 -6.83 5.98
CA TYR A 63 -2.69 -5.61 6.63
C TYR A 63 -4.20 -5.60 6.78
N GLN A 64 -4.96 -6.13 5.82
CA GLN A 64 -6.42 -6.25 5.94
C GLN A 64 -6.80 -7.10 7.16
N ASN A 65 -6.12 -8.22 7.37
CA ASN A 65 -6.33 -9.09 8.53
C ASN A 65 -5.87 -8.43 9.84
N LEU A 66 -4.69 -7.80 9.84
CA LEU A 66 -4.12 -7.15 11.04
C LEU A 66 -5.01 -6.03 11.57
N VAL A 67 -5.67 -5.28 10.68
CA VAL A 67 -6.57 -4.19 11.05
C VAL A 67 -7.84 -4.71 11.74
N GLU A 68 -8.21 -5.97 11.57
CA GLU A 68 -9.31 -6.60 12.31
C GLU A 68 -8.95 -6.90 13.77
N GLU A 69 -7.65 -6.98 14.08
CA GLU A 69 -7.15 -7.22 15.43
C GLU A 69 -7.00 -5.91 16.24
N PHE A 70 -7.18 -4.75 15.60
CA PHE A 70 -7.15 -3.46 16.28
C PHE A 70 -8.40 -3.27 17.15
N THR A 71 -8.22 -3.44 18.46
CA THR A 71 -9.28 -3.30 19.47
C THR A 71 -9.36 -1.90 20.08
N ILE A 72 -8.39 -1.03 19.78
CA ILE A 72 -8.24 0.30 20.41
C ILE A 72 -8.73 1.43 19.51
N ASP A 73 -8.85 1.18 18.20
CA ASP A 73 -9.25 2.17 17.22
C ASP A 73 -10.78 2.26 17.06
N SER A 74 -11.27 3.40 16.58
CA SER A 74 -12.70 3.58 16.30
C SER A 74 -13.13 2.75 15.09
N GLU A 75 -14.34 2.18 15.12
CA GLU A 75 -14.89 1.38 14.01
C GLU A 75 -14.88 2.15 12.67
N GLU A 76 -15.13 3.46 12.71
CA GLU A 76 -15.04 4.34 11.54
C GLU A 76 -13.62 4.39 10.96
N MET A 77 -12.60 4.46 11.81
CA MET A 77 -11.20 4.48 11.41
C MET A 77 -10.76 3.13 10.83
N ILE A 78 -11.15 2.03 11.48
CA ILE A 78 -10.92 0.66 10.99
C ILE A 78 -11.55 0.49 9.60
N THR A 79 -12.80 0.94 9.43
CA THR A 79 -13.52 0.87 8.16
C THR A 79 -12.80 1.68 7.08
N LYS A 80 -12.37 2.91 7.39
CA LYS A 80 -11.60 3.75 6.47
C LYS A 80 -10.29 3.10 6.05
N ILE A 81 -9.55 2.49 6.98
CA ILE A 81 -8.30 1.77 6.67
C ILE A 81 -8.59 0.58 5.75
N LYS A 82 -9.62 -0.22 6.04
CA LYS A 82 -9.99 -1.38 5.22
C LYS A 82 -10.36 -0.97 3.80
N ASP A 83 -11.12 0.11 3.65
CA ASP A 83 -11.52 0.67 2.36
C ASP A 83 -10.30 1.12 1.54
N GLN A 84 -9.42 1.93 2.15
CA GLN A 84 -8.19 2.40 1.49
C GLN A 84 -7.25 1.25 1.08
N LEU A 85 -7.13 0.21 1.92
CA LEU A 85 -6.34 -0.99 1.56
C LEU A 85 -6.99 -1.78 0.41
N ALA A 86 -8.32 -1.85 0.37
CA ALA A 86 -9.04 -2.51 -0.71
C ALA A 86 -8.89 -1.76 -2.04
N GLU A 87 -8.95 -0.42 -2.03
CA GLU A 87 -8.69 0.41 -3.20
C GLU A 87 -7.27 0.20 -3.75
N LEU A 88 -6.25 0.20 -2.88
CA LEU A 88 -4.86 -0.07 -3.26
C LEU A 88 -4.68 -1.48 -3.83
N LYS A 89 -5.38 -2.48 -3.29
CA LYS A 89 -5.36 -3.86 -3.80
C LYS A 89 -5.97 -3.92 -5.20
N ALA A 90 -7.12 -3.29 -5.42
CA ALA A 90 -7.76 -3.23 -6.73
C ALA A 90 -6.86 -2.52 -7.78
N GLU A 91 -6.21 -1.44 -7.38
CA GLU A 91 -5.24 -0.74 -8.22
C GLU A 91 -4.05 -1.64 -8.60
N LEU A 92 -3.51 -2.38 -7.63
CA LEU A 92 -2.43 -3.34 -7.84
C LEU A 92 -2.84 -4.49 -8.78
N GLU A 93 -4.11 -4.93 -8.72
CA GLU A 93 -4.67 -5.93 -9.63
C GLU A 93 -4.77 -5.40 -11.06
N GLY A 94 -5.09 -4.12 -11.23
CA GLY A 94 -5.10 -3.43 -12.53
C GLY A 94 -3.73 -3.30 -13.19
N LEU A 95 -2.64 -3.30 -12.42
CA LEU A 95 -1.26 -3.24 -12.91
C LEU A 95 -0.74 -4.58 -13.49
N LYS A 96 -1.61 -5.44 -14.03
CA LYS A 96 -1.14 -6.64 -14.74
C LYS A 96 -0.21 -6.21 -15.88
N ALA A 97 0.98 -6.80 -15.89
CA ALA A 97 1.91 -6.72 -16.99
C ALA A 97 1.13 -6.94 -18.28
N VAL A 98 1.22 -5.99 -19.20
CA VAL A 98 0.79 -6.20 -20.58
C VAL A 98 1.58 -7.41 -21.07
N SER A 99 0.97 -8.59 -21.02
CA SER A 99 1.36 -9.65 -21.93
C SER A 99 1.07 -9.08 -23.31
N VAL A 100 2.13 -8.61 -23.95
CA VAL A 100 2.14 -8.42 -25.39
C VAL A 100 1.79 -9.78 -25.97
N VAL A 101 0.55 -9.92 -26.41
CA VAL A 101 0.10 -10.95 -27.36
C VAL A 101 0.21 -10.32 -28.73
#